data_AF-A0A957BBM2-F1
#
_entry.id   AF-A0A957BBM2-F1
#
_cell.length_a   1.000
_cell.length_b   1.000
_cell.length_c   1.000
_cell.angle_alpha   90.00
_cell.angle_beta   90.00
_cell.angle_gamma   90.00
#
_symmetry.space_group_name_H-M   'P 1'
#
loop_
_entity.id
_entity.type
_entity.pdbx_description
1 polymer ?
#
loop_
_entity_poly.entity_id
_entity_poly.type
_entity_poly.pdbx_seq_one_letter_code
_entity_poly.pdbx_strand_id
1 'polypeptide(L)' 'ILVNLSLDFDQSLSSGAVEETISEFNQEIKSAIPAVRRVFIEAESYLAHQRQQQAEHDLHAIEKKQED' A
#
# COMPACT_ATOMS: atom_id res chain seq x y z
N ILE A 1 1.03 -11.75 15.57
CA ILE A 1 1.15 -11.56 14.11
C ILE A 1 1.23 -10.07 13.83
N LEU A 2 2.12 -9.67 12.92
CA LEU A 2 2.24 -8.31 12.40
C LEU A 2 1.74 -8.32 10.96
N VAL A 3 0.88 -7.37 10.61
CA VAL A 3 0.39 -7.20 9.25
C VAL A 3 0.89 -5.86 8.73
N ASN A 4 1.50 -5.87 7.55
CA ASN A 4 1.89 -4.66 6.82
C ASN A 4 1.08 -4.61 5.52
N LEU A 5 0.46 -3.48 5.26
CA LEU A 5 -0.36 -3.24 4.07
C LEU A 5 0.07 -1.91 3.46
N SER A 6 0.23 -1.89 2.15
CA SER A 6 0.30 -0.67 1.37
C SER A 6 -1.02 -0.54 0.62
N LEU A 7 -1.69 0.59 0.79
CA LEU A 7 -2.99 0.87 0.19
C LEU A 7 -2.91 2.15 -0.63
N ASP A 8 -3.48 2.08 -1.82
CA ASP A 8 -3.66 3.25 -2.68
C ASP A 8 -4.97 3.94 -2.36
N PHE A 9 -4.90 5.26 -2.19
CA PHE A 9 -6.09 6.10 -2.07
C PHE A 9 -6.24 6.99 -3.29
N ASP A 10 -7.48 7.16 -3.74
CA ASP A 10 -7.80 8.17 -4.73
C ASP A 10 -7.57 9.57 -4.13
N GLN A 11 -6.94 10.47 -4.88
CA GLN A 11 -6.60 11.81 -4.40
C GLN A 11 -7.82 12.69 -4.10
N SER A 12 -9.00 12.34 -4.61
CA SER A 12 -10.24 13.04 -4.32
C SER A 12 -10.85 12.67 -2.97
N LEU A 13 -10.34 11.62 -2.30
CA LEU A 13 -10.81 11.24 -0.97
C LEU A 13 -10.43 12.30 0.07
N SER A 14 -11.40 12.63 0.91
CA SER A 14 -11.14 13.47 2.08
C SER A 14 -10.31 12.71 3.11
N SER A 15 -9.57 13.44 3.94
CA SER A 15 -8.85 12.83 5.07
C SER A 15 -9.77 12.05 6.01
N GLY A 16 -11.02 12.50 6.18
CA GLY A 16 -12.02 11.78 6.96
C GLY A 16 -12.41 10.43 6.36
N ALA A 17 -12.59 10.36 5.04
CA ALA A 17 -12.90 9.10 4.35
C ALA A 17 -11.72 8.11 4.44
N VAL A 18 -10.48 8.61 4.37
CA VAL A 18 -9.27 7.80 4.58
C VAL A 18 -9.23 7.23 6.01
N GLU A 19 -9.51 8.06 7.03
CA GLU A 19 -9.52 7.63 8.43
C GLU A 19 -10.61 6.58 8.71
N GLU A 20 -11.81 6.76 8.17
CA GLU A 20 -12.92 5.82 8.27
C GLU A 20 -12.55 4.47 7.66
N THR A 21 -12.05 4.48 6.42
CA THR A 21 -11.63 3.26 5.70
C THR A 21 -10.53 2.50 6.45
N ILE A 22 -9.53 3.22 6.98
CA ILE A 22 -8.44 2.61 7.77
C ILE A 22 -8.98 1.99 9.07
N SER A 23 -9.94 2.65 9.72
CA SER A 23 -10.55 2.18 10.95
C SER A 23 -11.35 0.90 10.73
N GLU A 24 -12.14 0.85 9.65
CA GLU A 24 -12.89 -0.34 9.24
C GLU A 24 -11.94 -1.51 8.94
N PHE A 25 -10.92 -1.31 8.11
CA PHE A 25 -9.93 -2.34 7.78
C PHE A 25 -9.25 -2.94 9.02
N ASN A 26 -8.86 -2.08 9.97
CA ASN A 26 -8.21 -2.53 11.19
C ASN A 26 -9.15 -3.36 12.07
N GLN A 27 -10.43 -3.01 12.13
CA GLN A 27 -11.44 -3.78 12.86
C GLN A 27 -11.71 -5.12 12.19
N GLU A 28 -11.84 -5.15 10.87
CA GLU A 28 -12.07 -6.38 10.11
C GLU A 28 -10.90 -7.35 10.25
N ILE A 29 -9.65 -6.89 10.08
CA ILE A 29 -8.45 -7.73 10.22
C ILE A 29 -8.36 -8.35 11.61
N LYS A 30 -8.58 -7.55 12.66
CA LYS A 30 -8.49 -8.04 14.04
C LYS A 30 -9.64 -8.98 14.39
N SER A 31 -10.83 -8.76 13.84
CA SER A 31 -11.99 -9.63 14.02
C SER A 31 -11.80 -10.98 13.33
N ALA A 32 -11.29 -10.96 12.09
CA ALA A 32 -11.03 -12.17 11.31
C ALA A 32 -9.83 -12.97 11.84
N ILE A 33 -8.80 -12.28 12.35
CA ILE A 33 -7.56 -12.90 12.82
C ILE A 33 -7.17 -12.34 14.20
N PRO A 34 -7.75 -12.86 15.30
CA PRO A 34 -7.50 -12.35 16.65
C PRO A 34 -6.03 -12.37 17.12
N ALA A 35 -5.17 -13.17 16.48
CA ALA A 35 -3.74 -13.22 16.77
C ALA A 35 -2.92 -12.05 16.18
N VAL A 36 -3.54 -11.18 15.36
CA VAL A 36 -2.95 -9.95 14.86
C VAL A 36 -2.85 -8.93 16.00
N ARG A 37 -1.62 -8.58 16.37
CA ARG A 37 -1.36 -7.64 17.47
C ARG A 37 -1.23 -6.21 16.97
N ARG A 38 -0.82 -6.05 15.72
CA ARG A 38 -0.57 -4.75 15.10
C ARG A 38 -0.73 -4.83 13.59
N VAL A 39 -1.31 -3.77 13.04
CA VAL A 39 -1.46 -3.52 11.61
C VAL A 39 -0.74 -2.20 11.35
N PHE A 40 0.18 -2.18 10.39
CA PHE A 40 0.72 -0.96 9.82
C PHE A 40 0.14 -0.80 8.41
N ILE A 41 -0.34 0.40 8.14
CA ILE A 41 -0.89 0.78 6.85
C ILE A 41 -0.07 1.95 6.35
N GLU A 42 0.51 1.78 5.17
CA GLU A 42 1.06 2.86 4.38
C GLU A 42 -0.02 3.31 3.40
N ALA A 43 -0.34 4.60 3.43
CA ALA A 43 -1.27 5.23 2.52
C ALA A 43 -0.47 6.06 1.52
N GLU A 44 -0.53 5.70 0.25
CA GLU A 44 0.15 6.42 -0.82
C GLU A 44 -0.87 6.92 -1.86
N SER A 45 -0.48 7.98 -2.57
CA SER A 45 -1.23 8.40 -3.75
C SER A 45 -1.08 7.35 -4.84
N TYR A 46 -2.21 6.91 -5.42
CA TYR A 46 -2.22 5.98 -6.54
C TYR A 46 -1.28 6.41 -7.70
N LEU A 47 -1.24 7.71 -8.02
CA LEU A 47 -0.36 8.21 -9.08
C LEU A 47 1.12 8.14 -8.71
N ALA A 48 1.46 8.28 -7.43
CA ALA A 48 2.84 8.14 -6.96
C ALA A 48 3.27 6.66 -7.03
N HIS A 49 2.41 5.76 -6.56
CA HIS A 49 2.65 4.33 -6.63
C HIS A 49 2.82 3.83 -8.07
N GLN A 50 1.98 4.28 -9.02
CA GLN A 50 2.15 3.94 -10.44
C GLN A 50 3.49 4.43 -11.02
N ARG A 51 3.92 5.65 -10.66
CA ARG A 51 5.22 6.16 -11.11
C ARG A 51 6.38 5.35 -10.55
N GLN A 52 6.29 4.93 -9.29
CA GLN A 52 7.32 4.10 -8.67
C GLN A 52 7.40 2.72 -9.34
N GLN A 53 6.27 2.06 -9.57
CA GLN A 53 6.26 0.76 -10.26
C GLN A 53 6.83 0.85 -11.68
N GLN A 54 6.52 1.92 -12.41
CA GLN A 54 7.10 2.14 -13.74
C GLN A 54 8.61 2.36 -13.67
N ALA A 55 9.09 3.16 -12.72
CA ALA A 55 10.51 3.41 -12.54
C ALA A 55 11.28 2.13 -12.18
N GLU A 56 10.73 1.29 -11.30
CA GLU A 56 11.30 -0.01 -10.93
C GLU A 56 11.37 -0.97 -12.12
N HIS A 57 10.29 -1.05 -12.91
CA HIS A 57 10.25 -1.85 -14.14
C HIS A 57 11.31 -1.40 -15.15
N ASP A 58 11.44 -0.09 -15.37
CA ASP A 58 12.39 0.47 -16.32
C ASP A 58 13.84 0.23 -15.88
N LEU A 59 14.12 0.31 -14.57
CA LEU A 59 15.44 0.03 -14.01
C LEU A 59 15.85 -1.43 -14.24
N HIS A 60 14.98 -2.38 -13.94
CA HIS A 60 15.20 -3.80 -14.20
C HIS A 60 15.42 -4.09 -15.69
N ALA A 61 14.72 -3.38 -16.59
CA ALA A 61 14.90 -3.53 -18.02
C ALA A 61 16.25 -2.99 -18.53
N ILE A 62 16.83 -2.00 -17.85
CA ILE A 62 18.16 -1.45 -18.14
C ILE A 62 19.26 -2.41 -17.68
N GLU A 63 19.16 -2.93 -16.45
CA GLU A 63 20.14 -3.88 -15.89
C GLU A 63 20.26 -5.13 -16.75
N LYS A 64 19.12 -5.68 -17.19
CA LYS A 64 19.09 -6.86 -18.06
C LYS A 64 19.74 -6.64 -19.43
N LYS A 65 19.75 -5.41 -19.95
CA LYS A 65 20.41 -5.05 -21.22
C LYS A 65 21.92 -4.82 -21.08
N GLN A 66 22.44 -4.71 -19.87
CA GLN A 66 23.87 -4.53 -19.61
C GLN A 66 24.60 -5.86 -19.38
N GLU A 67 23.87 -6.95 -19.15
CA GLU A 67 24.40 -8.31 -18.97
C GLU A 67 24.49 -9.11 -20.28
N ASP A 68 23.83 -8.66 -21.36
CA ASP A 68 23.87 -9.21 -22.73
C ASP A 68 24.87 -8.46 -23.64
#